data_AF-A0A965VWY9-F1
#
_entry.id   AF-A0A965VWY9-F1
#
_cell.length_a   1.000
_cell.length_b   1.000
_cell.length_c   1.000
_cell.angle_alpha   90.00
_cell.angle_beta   90.00
_cell.angle_gamma   90.00
#
_symmetry.space_group_name_H-M   'P 1'
#
loop_
_entity.id
_entity.type
_entity.pdbx_description
1 polymer ?
#
loop_
_entity_poly.entity_id
_entity_poly.type
_entity_poly.pdbx_seq_one_letter_code
_entity_poly.pdbx_strand_id
1 'polypeptide(L)'
;YAITLTPAALSASRTLTLPEPGSNETLGYLNTPINSQSADYTLVLGDSGRTILHPSTDANARTFTIPANGSVAYPTGTVVTFINMTSNVVTIAITTDTMYLAGTGATGSRSLAQYGIATAVKMTATTWLISGNGLT
;
A
#
# COMPACT_ATOMS: atom_id res chain seq x y z
N TYR A 1 -4.29 -27.98 -11.10
CA TYR A 1 -5.72 -28.09 -11.46
C TYR A 1 -6.39 -26.77 -11.12
N ALA A 2 -7.00 -26.09 -12.09
CA ALA A 2 -7.82 -24.91 -11.79
C ALA A 2 -9.17 -25.40 -11.28
N ILE A 3 -9.46 -25.18 -10.00
CA ILE A 3 -10.79 -25.44 -9.46
C ILE A 3 -11.67 -24.25 -9.88
N THR A 4 -12.43 -24.44 -10.96
CA THR A 4 -13.44 -23.50 -11.40
C THR A 4 -14.65 -23.63 -10.47
N LEU A 5 -14.81 -22.67 -9.56
CA LEU A 5 -15.95 -22.58 -8.65
C LEU A 5 -17.09 -21.86 -9.35
N THR A 6 -17.76 -22.54 -10.29
CA THR A 6 -19.01 -22.04 -10.88
C THR A 6 -20.17 -22.38 -9.94
N PRO A 7 -20.80 -21.39 -9.25
CA PRO A 7 -21.98 -21.65 -8.45
C PRO A 7 -23.18 -21.97 -9.35
N ALA A 8 -24.08 -22.82 -8.88
CA ALA A 8 -25.30 -23.19 -9.60
C ALA A 8 -26.36 -22.07 -9.65
N ALA A 9 -26.15 -20.97 -8.90
CA ALA A 9 -26.99 -19.76 -8.94
C ALA A 9 -26.15 -18.50 -8.68
N LEU A 10 -26.54 -17.38 -9.30
CA LEU A 10 -25.95 -16.04 -9.12
C LEU A 10 -26.39 -15.39 -7.78
N SER A 11 -26.09 -16.04 -6.65
CA SER A 11 -26.25 -15.44 -5.31
C SER A 11 -24.92 -15.45 -4.57
N ALA A 12 -24.54 -14.30 -4.03
CA ALA A 12 -23.17 -13.82 -3.85
C ALA A 12 -22.46 -14.25 -2.54
N SER A 13 -22.84 -15.37 -1.93
CA SER A 13 -22.19 -15.84 -0.70
C SER A 13 -21.69 -17.28 -0.85
N ARG A 14 -20.37 -17.45 -0.90
CA ARG A 14 -19.71 -18.76 -0.78
C ARG A 14 -19.23 -18.93 0.66
N THR A 15 -19.84 -19.84 1.42
CA THR A 15 -19.28 -20.30 2.69
C THR A 15 -18.13 -21.26 2.37
N LEU A 16 -16.90 -20.86 2.70
CA LEU A 16 -15.74 -21.74 2.64
C LEU A 16 -15.51 -22.32 4.04
N THR A 17 -15.90 -23.58 4.24
CA THR A 17 -15.61 -24.29 5.50
C THR A 17 -14.16 -24.75 5.44
N LEU A 18 -13.29 -24.10 6.21
CA LEU A 18 -11.92 -24.54 6.46
C LEU A 18 -11.81 -25.15 7.85
N PRO A 19 -10.98 -26.20 8.03
CA PRO A 19 -10.14 -26.86 7.03
C PRO A 19 -10.88 -27.95 6.25
N GLU A 20 -10.68 -28.06 4.93
CA GLU A 20 -11.01 -29.29 4.20
C GLU A 20 -9.96 -30.35 4.58
N PRO A 21 -10.35 -31.55 5.05
CA PRO A 21 -9.40 -32.58 5.48
C PRO A 21 -8.43 -32.91 4.34
N GLY A 22 -7.15 -32.62 4.54
CA GLY A 22 -6.08 -32.89 3.58
C GLY A 22 -5.61 -31.71 2.72
N SER A 23 -6.08 -30.48 2.99
CA SER A 23 -5.64 -29.27 2.26
C SER A 23 -4.92 -28.27 3.17
N ASN A 24 -3.82 -27.67 2.68
CA ASN A 24 -3.14 -26.53 3.30
C ASN A 24 -3.57 -25.26 2.56
N GLU A 25 -4.74 -24.72 2.88
CA GLU A 25 -5.26 -23.50 2.24
C GLU A 25 -4.72 -22.25 2.95
N THR A 26 -4.07 -21.34 2.20
CA THR A 26 -3.67 -20.02 2.71
C THR A 26 -4.68 -18.97 2.28
N LEU A 27 -5.45 -18.44 3.24
CA LEU A 27 -6.39 -17.34 2.99
C LEU A 27 -5.72 -15.98 3.18
N GLY A 28 -5.67 -15.18 2.12
CA GLY A 28 -5.09 -13.83 2.15
C GLY A 28 -3.56 -13.82 2.20
N TYR A 29 -2.99 -12.65 2.50
CA TYR A 29 -1.55 -12.52 2.69
C TYR A 29 -1.22 -12.66 4.18
N LEU A 30 -0.34 -13.60 4.53
CA LEU A 30 0.25 -13.71 5.87
C LEU A 30 1.37 -12.66 6.11
N ASN A 31 1.79 -12.00 5.03
CA ASN A 31 2.88 -11.04 4.95
C ASN A 31 2.40 -9.77 4.24
N THR A 32 3.26 -8.76 4.10
CA THR A 32 3.02 -7.65 3.14
C THR A 32 3.68 -7.98 1.80
N PRO A 33 2.94 -8.13 0.68
CA PRO A 33 3.54 -8.33 -0.62
C PRO A 33 4.40 -7.13 -1.03
N ILE A 34 5.59 -7.40 -1.57
CA ILE A 34 6.51 -6.35 -2.01
C ILE A 34 6.23 -6.00 -3.48
N ASN A 35 5.98 -4.72 -3.74
CA ASN A 35 5.95 -4.12 -5.07
C ASN A 35 7.19 -3.21 -5.20
N SER A 36 8.23 -3.68 -5.90
CA SER A 36 9.49 -2.94 -6.07
C SER A 36 9.39 -1.97 -7.25
N GLN A 37 9.72 -0.69 -7.03
CA GLN A 37 9.62 0.38 -8.01
C GLN A 37 10.95 1.12 -8.14
N SER A 38 11.45 1.25 -9.38
CA SER A 38 12.72 1.92 -9.72
C SER A 38 12.51 3.12 -10.65
N ALA A 39 11.35 3.74 -10.54
CA ALA A 39 10.91 4.91 -11.29
C ALA A 39 9.91 5.69 -10.44
N ASP A 40 9.58 6.93 -10.84
CA ASP A 40 8.45 7.62 -10.23
C ASP A 40 7.19 6.78 -10.41
N TYR A 41 6.42 6.64 -9.34
CA TYR A 41 5.33 5.66 -9.28
C TYR A 41 4.09 6.27 -8.67
N THR A 42 2.97 6.16 -9.38
CA THR A 42 1.64 6.47 -8.83
C THR A 42 0.98 5.17 -8.43
N LEU A 43 0.57 5.08 -7.17
CA LEU A 43 -0.04 3.88 -6.62
C LEU A 43 -1.36 3.56 -7.34
N VAL A 44 -1.67 2.27 -7.43
CA VAL A 44 -2.90 1.75 -8.03
C VAL A 44 -3.72 0.96 -7.02
N LEU A 45 -5.00 0.71 -7.28
CA LEU A 45 -5.89 0.02 -6.33
C LEU A 45 -5.32 -1.32 -5.84
N GLY A 46 -4.58 -2.02 -6.70
CA GLY A 46 -3.86 -3.25 -6.38
C GLY A 46 -2.77 -3.11 -5.32
N ASP A 47 -2.31 -1.90 -4.99
CA ASP A 47 -1.31 -1.67 -3.94
C ASP A 47 -1.90 -1.71 -2.51
N SER A 48 -3.21 -1.88 -2.37
CA SER A 48 -3.84 -2.02 -1.05
C SER A 48 -3.23 -3.19 -0.28
N GLY A 49 -2.66 -2.90 0.89
CA GLY A 49 -2.01 -3.88 1.77
C GLY A 49 -0.61 -4.30 1.33
N ARG A 50 0.02 -3.59 0.37
CA ARG A 50 1.38 -3.90 -0.12
C ARG A 50 2.43 -2.94 0.45
N THR A 51 3.68 -3.39 0.37
CA THR A 51 4.86 -2.55 0.58
C THR A 51 5.42 -2.09 -0.77
N ILE A 52 5.48 -0.78 -0.97
CA ILE A 52 6.17 -0.14 -2.09
C ILE A 52 7.64 0.02 -1.71
N LEU A 53 8.51 -0.70 -2.41
CA LEU A 53 9.94 -0.73 -2.14
C LEU A 53 10.70 0.07 -3.19
N HIS A 54 11.53 1.02 -2.77
CA HIS A 54 12.56 1.61 -3.61
C HIS A 54 13.86 0.80 -3.42
N PRO A 55 14.29 0.00 -4.41
CA PRO A 55 15.42 -0.91 -4.23
C PRO A 55 16.75 -0.15 -4.18
N SER A 56 17.73 -0.73 -3.49
CA SER A 56 19.08 -0.14 -3.34
C SER A 56 19.84 -0.02 -4.67
N THR A 57 19.42 -0.72 -5.71
CA THR A 57 20.00 -0.66 -7.05
C THR A 57 19.57 0.57 -7.84
N ASP A 58 18.55 1.30 -7.39
CA ASP A 58 18.12 2.55 -8.01
C ASP A 58 18.77 3.76 -7.32
N ALA A 59 19.72 4.39 -8.02
CA ALA A 59 20.54 5.48 -7.51
C ALA A 59 19.95 6.88 -7.78
N ASN A 60 18.64 6.99 -7.92
CA ASN A 60 17.95 8.26 -8.22
C ASN A 60 17.00 8.64 -7.09
N ALA A 61 16.71 9.94 -6.94
CA ALA A 61 15.56 10.37 -6.13
C ALA A 61 14.26 9.98 -6.84
N ARG A 62 13.24 9.58 -6.06
CA ARG A 62 11.95 9.10 -6.60
C ARG A 62 10.78 9.76 -5.91
N THR A 63 9.69 9.91 -6.66
CA THR A 63 8.40 10.32 -6.13
C THR A 63 7.42 9.16 -6.20
N PHE A 64 6.94 8.73 -5.03
CA PHE A 64 5.85 7.76 -4.90
C PHE A 64 4.58 8.50 -4.51
N THR A 65 3.56 8.43 -5.36
CA THR A 65 2.37 9.28 -5.27
C THR A 65 1.16 8.48 -4.85
N ILE A 66 0.55 8.85 -3.72
CA ILE A 66 -0.80 8.43 -3.35
C ILE A 66 -1.79 9.25 -4.22
N PRO A 67 -2.52 8.61 -5.15
CA PRO A 67 -3.47 9.30 -6.01
C PRO A 67 -4.68 9.83 -5.22
N ALA A 68 -5.37 10.82 -5.78
CA ALA A 68 -6.61 11.34 -5.25
C ALA A 68 -7.69 10.25 -5.22
N ASN A 69 -8.57 10.29 -4.22
CA ASN A 69 -9.71 9.39 -4.16
C ASN A 69 -10.61 9.43 -5.41
N GLY A 70 -10.68 10.60 -6.08
CA GLY A 70 -11.41 10.75 -7.34
C GLY A 70 -10.83 9.96 -8.52
N SER A 71 -9.55 9.60 -8.49
CA SER A 71 -8.89 8.80 -9.54
C SER A 71 -8.71 7.35 -9.13
N VAL A 72 -8.37 7.08 -7.87
CA VAL A 72 -8.25 5.73 -7.31
C VAL A 72 -8.92 5.69 -5.94
N ALA A 73 -10.15 5.15 -5.92
CA ALA A 73 -10.96 5.07 -4.71
C ALA A 73 -10.55 3.88 -3.83
N TYR A 74 -9.46 4.03 -3.07
CA TYR A 74 -9.11 3.07 -2.02
C TYR A 74 -10.22 2.96 -0.95
N PRO A 75 -10.54 1.77 -0.45
CA PRO A 75 -11.38 1.62 0.73
C PRO A 75 -10.77 2.32 1.96
N THR A 76 -11.62 2.86 2.84
CA THR A 76 -11.17 3.31 4.17
C THR A 76 -10.56 2.14 4.93
N GLY A 77 -9.44 2.38 5.62
CA GLY A 77 -8.66 1.33 6.29
C GLY A 77 -7.58 0.70 5.41
N THR A 78 -7.47 1.06 4.13
CA THR A 78 -6.31 0.66 3.31
C THR A 78 -5.01 1.14 3.97
N VAL A 79 -4.05 0.23 4.02
CA VAL A 79 -2.69 0.46 4.52
C VAL A 79 -1.72 0.26 3.37
N VAL A 80 -0.78 1.19 3.21
CA VAL A 80 0.35 1.04 2.28
C VAL A 80 1.64 1.41 3.00
N THR A 81 2.64 0.54 2.89
CA THR A 81 3.96 0.76 3.48
C THR A 81 4.96 1.16 2.40
N PHE A 82 5.88 2.04 2.72
CA PHE A 82 6.94 2.54 1.86
C PHE A 82 8.28 2.22 2.52
N ILE A 83 9.23 1.69 1.76
CA ILE A 83 10.60 1.44 2.22
C ILE A 83 11.58 2.05 1.22
N ASN A 84 12.57 2.77 1.73
CA ASN A 84 13.64 3.35 0.93
C ASN A 84 14.98 2.68 1.24
N MET A 85 15.55 1.94 0.28
CA MET A 85 16.87 1.29 0.45
C MET A 85 18.03 2.05 -0.22
N THR A 86 17.78 3.19 -0.86
CA THR A 86 18.81 3.98 -1.55
C THR A 86 19.22 5.21 -0.74
N SER A 87 20.40 5.76 -1.04
CA SER A 87 20.91 6.98 -0.43
C SER A 87 20.13 8.24 -0.85
N ASN A 88 19.34 8.15 -1.92
CA ASN A 88 18.51 9.24 -2.39
C ASN A 88 17.15 9.25 -1.69
N VAL A 89 16.59 10.44 -1.50
CA VAL A 89 15.29 10.62 -0.84
C VAL A 89 14.16 10.10 -1.73
N VAL A 90 13.19 9.42 -1.11
CA VAL A 90 11.87 9.16 -1.71
C VAL A 90 10.90 10.23 -1.22
N THR A 91 10.29 10.96 -2.14
CA THR A 91 9.16 11.84 -1.82
C THR A 91 7.86 11.02 -1.87
N ILE A 92 7.19 10.88 -0.73
CA ILE A 92 5.84 10.33 -0.65
C ILE A 92 4.87 11.48 -0.86
N ALA A 93 4.36 11.61 -2.07
CA ALA A 93 3.45 12.68 -2.47
C ALA A 93 1.99 12.28 -2.26
N ILE A 94 1.14 13.28 -2.04
CA ILE A 94 -0.31 13.16 -2.16
C ILE A 94 -0.82 14.30 -3.04
N THR A 95 -1.92 14.07 -3.75
CA THR A 95 -2.49 15.03 -4.69
C THR A 95 -3.54 15.93 -4.03
N THR A 96 -4.82 15.81 -4.37
CA THR A 96 -5.89 16.66 -3.80
C THR A 96 -6.37 16.20 -2.42
N ASP A 97 -6.05 14.97 -2.03
CA ASP A 97 -6.35 14.41 -0.72
C ASP A 97 -5.37 14.95 0.34
N THR A 98 -5.73 14.87 1.62
CA THR A 98 -4.89 15.34 2.72
C THR A 98 -4.16 14.19 3.39
N MET A 99 -2.83 14.28 3.48
CA MET A 99 -2.01 13.36 4.27
C MET A 99 -1.47 14.10 5.50
N TYR A 100 -1.77 13.60 6.69
CA TYR A 100 -1.26 14.11 7.96
C TYR A 100 -0.06 13.29 8.43
N LEU A 101 1.00 13.96 8.87
CA LEU A 101 2.10 13.34 9.59
C LEU A 101 1.67 13.08 11.04
N ALA A 102 1.77 11.83 11.49
CA ALA A 102 1.49 11.48 12.88
C ALA A 102 2.43 12.22 13.85
N GLY A 103 1.91 12.59 15.03
CA GLY A 103 2.64 13.36 16.03
C GLY A 103 2.52 14.87 15.82
N THR A 104 2.96 15.40 14.67
CA THR A 104 2.96 16.86 14.42
C THR A 104 1.67 17.37 13.77
N GLY A 105 0.94 16.52 13.04
CA GLY A 105 -0.24 16.93 12.27
C GLY A 105 0.08 17.78 11.04
N ALA A 106 1.36 17.89 10.65
CA ALA A 106 1.74 18.60 9.43
C ALA A 106 1.17 17.91 8.17
N THR A 107 0.85 18.69 7.14
CA THR A 107 0.23 18.17 5.91
C THR A 107 1.15 18.27 4.69
N GLY A 108 0.83 17.50 3.66
CA GLY A 108 1.50 17.51 2.36
C GLY A 108 2.55 16.41 2.20
N SER A 109 3.30 16.46 1.09
CA SER A 109 4.31 15.43 0.75
C SER A 109 5.35 15.25 1.84
N ARG A 110 5.75 14.00 2.09
CA ARG A 110 6.78 13.63 3.07
C ARG A 110 8.05 13.16 2.39
N SER A 111 9.19 13.37 3.05
CA SER A 111 10.49 12.87 2.60
C SER A 111 10.88 11.64 3.41
N LEU A 112 11.21 10.55 2.73
CA LEU A 112 11.68 9.31 3.33
C LEU A 112 13.17 9.12 3.02
N ALA A 113 14.00 9.24 4.06
CA ALA A 113 15.45 9.08 3.98
C ALA A 113 15.87 7.61 3.75
N GLN A 114 17.15 7.39 3.48
CA GLN A 114 17.72 6.05 3.33
C GLN A 114 17.45 5.18 4.57
N TYR A 115 17.13 3.90 4.33
CA TYR A 115 16.70 2.92 5.32
C TYR A 115 15.43 3.33 6.09
N GLY A 116 14.72 4.35 5.60
CA GLY A 116 13.46 4.78 6.14
C GLY A 116 12.33 3.79 5.81
N ILE A 117 11.38 3.69 6.72
CA ILE A 117 10.11 2.99 6.54
C ILE A 117 8.98 3.92 6.98
N ALA A 118 7.93 4.01 6.17
CA ALA A 118 6.73 4.77 6.50
C ALA A 118 5.47 4.00 6.10
N THR A 119 4.42 4.11 6.91
CA THR A 119 3.13 3.47 6.64
C THR A 119 2.04 4.51 6.63
N ALA A 120 1.28 4.56 5.52
CA ALA A 120 0.13 5.43 5.36
C ALA A 120 -1.17 4.62 5.51
N VAL A 121 -2.09 5.12 6.32
CA VAL A 121 -3.41 4.53 6.56
C VAL A 121 -4.49 5.49 6.10
N LYS A 122 -5.40 5.02 5.25
CA LYS A 122 -6.56 5.80 4.80
C LYS A 122 -7.61 5.86 5.91
N MET A 123 -7.83 7.04 6.49
CA MET A 123 -8.77 7.25 7.59
C MET A 123 -10.18 7.63 7.12
N THR A 124 -10.28 8.36 6.01
CA THR A 124 -11.56 8.75 5.39
C THR A 124 -11.41 8.71 3.86
N ALA A 125 -12.46 9.09 3.12
CA ALA A 125 -12.40 9.15 1.66
C ALA A 125 -11.21 9.99 1.15
N THR A 126 -10.87 11.09 1.80
CA THR A 126 -9.84 12.06 1.35
C THR A 126 -8.77 12.34 2.39
N THR A 127 -8.67 11.52 3.45
CA THR A 127 -7.70 11.73 4.53
C THR A 127 -6.86 10.50 4.80
N TRP A 128 -5.55 10.70 4.87
CA TRP A 128 -4.54 9.70 5.23
C TRP A 128 -3.73 10.16 6.45
N LEU A 129 -3.30 9.20 7.26
CA LEU A 129 -2.32 9.40 8.32
C LEU A 129 -1.07 8.59 8.00
N ILE A 130 0.11 9.22 8.05
CA ILE A 130 1.39 8.56 7.79
C ILE A 130 2.32 8.68 8.99
N SER A 131 3.06 7.62 9.29
CA SER A 131 4.09 7.60 10.33
C SER A 131 5.24 6.69 9.92
N GLY A 132 6.43 6.90 10.49
CA GLY A 132 7.60 6.13 10.10
C GLY A 132 8.92 6.59 10.70
N ASN A 133 9.95 5.76 10.55
CA ASN A 133 11.34 6.14 10.82
C ASN A 133 11.98 6.72 9.54
N GLY A 134 12.80 7.76 9.72
CA GLY A 134 13.43 8.45 8.58
C GLY A 134 12.45 9.26 7.74
N LEU A 135 11.23 9.50 8.24
CA LEU A 135 10.17 10.27 7.59
C LEU A 135 10.14 11.70 8.15
N THR A 136 10.15 12.70 7.28
CA THR A 136 9.99 14.12 7.61
C THR A 136 8.89 14.80 6.80
#